data_AF-A0A8T6UCK8-F1
#
_entry.id   AF-A0A8T6UCK8-F1
#
_cell.length_a   1.000
_cell.length_b   1.000
_cell.length_c   1.000
_cell.angle_alpha   90.00
_cell.angle_beta   90.00
_cell.angle_gamma   90.00
#
_symmetry.space_group_name_H-M   'P 1'
#
loop_
_entity.id
_entity.type
_entity.pdbx_description
1 polymer ?
#
loop_
_entity_poly.entity_id
_entity_poly.type
_entity_poly.pdbx_seq_one_letter_code
_entity_poly.pdbx_strand_id
1 'polypeptide(L)'
;HAKKYAPDRIRSELTDNESIRYNGAHYSTKMDRGADLDRMNSVVILKYPYPSLGDPQLQAMKKRLGDDRFWQYYRDMARREFIQQIGRTTRSRDAEVEFWSPDETCHGKLERHWKGRVV
;
A
#
# COMPACT_ATOMS: atom_id res chain seq x y z
N HIS A 1 0.38 12.81 1.62
CA HIS A 1 -0.25 12.01 0.53
C HIS A 1 -0.92 10.75 1.05
N ALA A 2 -0.23 9.86 1.77
CA ALA A 2 -0.78 8.57 2.25
C ALA A 2 -2.00 8.69 3.20
N LYS A 3 -2.06 9.76 4.02
CA LYS A 3 -3.11 9.96 5.03
C LYS A 3 -4.37 10.67 4.50
N LYS A 4 -4.53 10.80 3.17
CA LYS A 4 -5.58 11.64 2.55
C LYS A 4 -6.99 11.24 3.00
N TYR A 5 -7.22 9.95 3.21
CA TYR A 5 -8.53 9.39 3.56
C TYR A 5 -8.58 8.86 5.01
N ALA A 6 -7.57 9.14 5.82
CA ALA A 6 -7.56 8.73 7.22
C ALA A 6 -8.42 9.70 8.06
N PRO A 7 -9.19 9.21 9.05
CA PRO A 7 -9.89 10.08 10.00
C PRO A 7 -8.93 11.04 10.71
N ASP A 8 -9.38 12.25 11.07
CA ASP A 8 -8.50 13.31 11.59
C ASP A 8 -7.67 12.89 12.80
N ARG A 9 -8.29 12.16 13.74
CA ARG A 9 -7.60 11.59 14.90
C ARG A 9 -6.44 10.67 14.49
N ILE A 10 -6.72 9.72 13.61
CA ILE A 10 -5.73 8.75 13.08
C ILE A 10 -4.64 9.48 12.31
N ARG A 11 -5.00 10.49 11.52
CA ARG A 11 -4.05 11.28 10.72
C ARG A 11 -3.06 12.03 11.60
N SER A 12 -3.51 12.63 12.69
CA SER A 12 -2.67 13.31 13.67
C SER A 12 -1.73 12.31 14.35
N GLU A 13 -2.27 11.23 14.91
CA GLU A 13 -1.48 10.23 15.65
C GLU A 13 -0.43 9.50 14.77
N LEU A 14 -0.73 9.24 13.49
CA LEU A 14 0.24 8.68 12.53
C LEU A 14 1.34 9.66 12.10
N THR A 15 1.25 10.94 12.49
CA THR A 15 2.34 11.92 12.25
C THR A 15 3.46 11.72 13.25
N ASP A 16 3.09 11.37 14.47
CA ASP A 16 4.02 11.23 15.58
C ASP A 16 4.45 9.76 15.78
N ASN A 17 3.71 8.81 15.20
CA ASN A 17 3.96 7.37 15.34
C ASN A 17 4.03 6.66 13.99
N GLU A 18 4.90 5.65 13.89
CA GLU A 18 5.03 4.83 12.67
C GLU A 18 3.78 3.99 12.40
N SER A 19 3.12 3.50 13.45
CA SER A 19 1.85 2.80 13.37
C SER A 19 1.03 2.99 14.65
N ILE A 20 -0.28 2.83 14.55
CA ILE A 20 -1.20 2.92 15.69
C ILE A 20 -2.20 1.76 15.67
N ARG A 21 -2.61 1.31 16.86
CA ARG A 21 -3.73 0.36 17.02
C ARG A 21 -4.91 1.12 17.61
N TYR A 22 -6.04 1.09 16.93
CA TYR A 22 -7.25 1.76 17.38
C TYR A 22 -8.48 0.93 17.02
N ASN A 23 -9.34 0.64 18.01
CA ASN A 23 -10.55 -0.18 17.87
C ASN A 23 -10.32 -1.51 17.13
N GLY A 24 -9.25 -2.24 17.48
CA GLY A 24 -8.92 -3.51 16.85
C GLY A 24 -8.32 -3.43 15.44
N ALA A 25 -8.23 -2.23 14.85
CA ALA A 25 -7.57 -2.00 13.57
C ALA A 25 -6.12 -1.50 13.76
N HIS A 26 -5.22 -1.98 12.91
CA HIS A 26 -3.85 -1.50 12.82
C HIS A 26 -3.72 -0.53 11.64
N TYR A 27 -3.30 0.69 11.93
CA TYR A 27 -3.08 1.73 10.94
C TYR A 27 -1.59 1.98 10.80
N SER A 28 -1.10 2.06 9.57
CA SER A 28 0.28 2.43 9.31
C SER A 28 0.43 3.10 7.95
N THR A 29 1.46 3.95 7.82
CA THR A 29 1.89 4.48 6.51
C THR A 29 2.98 3.62 5.87
N LYS A 30 3.56 2.68 6.63
CA LYS A 30 4.53 1.68 6.19
C LYS A 30 4.12 0.32 6.73
N MET A 31 3.80 -0.63 5.88
CA MET A 31 3.69 -2.01 6.35
C MET A 31 5.12 -2.54 6.50
N ASP A 32 5.66 -2.59 7.71
CA ASP A 32 7.02 -3.14 7.94
C ASP A 32 7.03 -4.65 8.12
N ARG A 33 8.11 -5.28 7.66
CA ARG A 33 8.32 -6.73 7.73
C ARG A 33 8.49 -7.09 9.21
N GLY A 34 7.65 -7.98 9.73
CA GLY A 34 7.71 -8.41 11.12
C GLY A 34 6.65 -7.77 12.03
N ALA A 35 5.72 -6.97 11.50
CA ALA A 35 4.47 -6.75 12.22
C ALA A 35 3.81 -8.12 12.40
N ASP A 36 3.74 -8.57 13.65
CA ASP A 36 3.00 -9.77 14.06
C ASP A 36 1.52 -9.46 13.92
N LEU A 37 1.09 -9.47 12.66
CA LEU A 37 -0.29 -9.39 12.27
C LEU A 37 -0.81 -10.81 12.47
N ASP A 38 -1.46 -11.03 13.61
CA ASP A 38 -2.46 -12.09 13.78
C ASP A 38 -3.37 -12.16 12.55
N ARG A 39 -4.13 -13.25 12.37
CA ARG A 39 -5.09 -13.41 11.25
C ARG A 39 -5.85 -12.10 10.97
N MET A 40 -5.48 -11.43 9.87
CA MET A 40 -6.15 -10.22 9.40
C MET A 40 -7.26 -10.65 8.47
N ASN A 41 -8.51 -10.43 8.88
CA ASN A 41 -9.67 -10.80 8.06
C ASN A 41 -9.96 -9.76 6.96
N SER A 42 -9.42 -8.55 7.09
CA SER A 42 -9.63 -7.45 6.15
C SER A 42 -8.38 -6.60 5.99
N VAL A 43 -8.18 -6.06 4.79
CA VAL A 43 -7.16 -5.05 4.49
C VAL A 43 -7.80 -3.82 3.85
N VAL A 44 -7.45 -2.64 4.35
CA VAL A 44 -7.94 -1.37 3.81
C VAL A 44 -6.76 -0.58 3.25
N ILE A 45 -6.72 -0.39 1.92
CA ILE A 45 -5.72 0.45 1.26
C ILE A 45 -6.38 1.77 0.89
N LEU A 46 -5.98 2.86 1.56
CA LEU A 46 -6.59 4.18 1.35
C LEU A 46 -6.27 4.79 -0.03
N LYS A 47 -5.12 4.47 -0.60
CA LYS A 47 -4.67 5.01 -1.88
C LYS A 47 -3.62 4.10 -2.51
N TYR A 48 -3.62 4.00 -3.84
CA TYR A 48 -2.59 3.23 -4.54
C TYR A 48 -1.19 3.79 -4.22
N PRO A 49 -0.20 2.94 -3.90
CA PRO A 49 1.08 3.36 -3.30
C PRO A 49 2.06 3.88 -4.36
N TYR A 50 1.64 4.89 -5.11
CA TYR A 50 2.51 5.64 -5.98
C TYR A 50 3.60 6.34 -5.16
N PRO A 51 4.90 6.15 -5.50
CA PRO A 51 5.98 6.85 -4.84
C PRO A 51 5.84 8.38 -4.95
N SER A 52 6.38 9.11 -3.99
CA SER A 52 6.39 10.57 -4.06
C SER A 52 7.28 11.03 -5.21
N LEU A 53 6.72 11.74 -6.20
CA LEU A 53 7.53 12.33 -7.26
C LEU A 53 8.50 13.39 -6.71
N GLY A 54 8.25 13.99 -5.54
CA GLY A 54 9.18 14.91 -4.90
C GLY A 54 10.40 14.25 -4.26
N ASP A 55 10.49 12.92 -4.26
CA ASP A 55 11.64 12.19 -3.72
C ASP A 55 12.92 12.49 -4.52
N PRO A 56 14.02 12.93 -3.86
CA PRO A 56 15.26 13.29 -4.56
C PRO A 56 15.87 12.14 -5.37
N GLN A 57 15.76 10.90 -4.90
CA GLN A 57 16.29 9.74 -5.61
C GLN A 57 15.49 9.48 -6.89
N LEU A 58 14.16 9.60 -6.84
CA LEU A 58 13.32 9.46 -8.02
C LEU A 58 13.53 10.60 -9.03
N GLN A 59 13.76 11.83 -8.57
CA GLN A 59 14.12 12.94 -9.45
C GLN A 59 15.46 12.71 -10.15
N ALA A 60 16.48 12.22 -9.42
CA ALA A 60 17.76 11.83 -10.00
C ALA A 60 17.60 10.66 -11.00
N MET A 61 16.78 9.67 -10.64
CA MET A 61 16.48 8.51 -11.51
C MET A 61 15.81 8.94 -12.81
N LYS A 62 14.83 9.86 -12.74
CA LYS A 62 14.14 10.41 -13.92
C LYS A 62 15.13 11.07 -14.88
N LYS A 63 16.02 11.91 -14.35
CA LYS A 63 17.08 12.57 -15.12
C LYS A 63 18.02 11.58 -15.80
N ARG A 64 18.32 10.45 -15.15
CA ARG A 64 19.24 9.43 -15.65
C ARG A 64 18.61 8.48 -16.69
N LEU A 65 17.37 8.06 -16.47
CA LEU A 65 16.71 7.04 -17.29
C LEU A 65 15.95 7.60 -18.50
N GLY A 66 15.59 8.88 -18.47
CA GLY A 66 14.62 9.46 -19.40
C GLY A 66 13.18 9.06 -19.06
N ASP A 67 12.21 9.78 -19.65
CA ASP A 67 10.81 9.75 -19.22
C ASP A 67 10.16 8.37 -19.37
N ASP A 68 10.32 7.71 -20.52
CA ASP A 68 9.63 6.42 -20.78
C ASP A 68 10.07 5.33 -19.79
N ARG A 69 11.38 5.19 -19.59
CA ARG A 69 11.97 4.20 -18.67
C ARG A 69 11.66 4.54 -17.23
N PHE A 70 11.68 5.83 -16.86
CA PHE A 70 11.28 6.28 -15.54
C PHE A 70 9.83 5.90 -15.22
N TRP A 71 8.88 6.16 -16.12
CA TRP A 71 7.49 5.84 -15.87
C TRP A 71 7.22 4.34 -15.80
N GLN A 72 7.97 3.52 -16.51
CA GLN A 72 7.92 2.05 -16.34
C GLN A 72 8.39 1.68 -14.93
N TYR A 73 9.57 2.16 -14.51
CA TYR A 73 10.12 1.91 -13.18
C TYR A 73 9.20 2.39 -12.04
N TYR A 74 8.68 3.61 -12.15
CA TYR A 74 7.76 4.23 -11.18
C TYR A 74 6.49 3.39 -10.98
N ARG A 75 5.89 2.92 -12.08
CA ARG A 75 4.71 2.04 -12.03
C ARG A 75 5.06 0.68 -11.44
N ASP A 76 6.24 0.15 -11.73
CA ASP A 76 6.71 -1.13 -11.21
C ASP A 76 6.91 -1.11 -9.70
N MET A 77 7.49 -0.02 -9.17
CA MET A 77 7.62 0.21 -7.72
C MET A 77 6.25 0.20 -7.03
N ALA A 78 5.30 1.01 -7.53
CA ALA A 78 3.97 1.09 -6.96
C ALA A 78 3.24 -0.27 -6.98
N ARG A 79 3.35 -1.00 -8.09
CA ARG A 79 2.79 -2.37 -8.20
C ARG A 79 3.40 -3.33 -7.19
N ARG A 80 4.72 -3.35 -7.06
CA ARG A 80 5.40 -4.25 -6.11
C ARG A 80 5.00 -3.96 -4.68
N GLU A 81 4.93 -2.68 -4.31
CA GLU A 81 4.51 -2.26 -2.97
C GLU A 81 3.07 -2.67 -2.70
N PHE A 82 2.14 -2.41 -3.64
CA PHE A 82 0.74 -2.78 -3.52
C PHE A 82 0.53 -4.28 -3.30
N ILE A 83 1.15 -5.12 -4.14
CA ILE A 83 1.05 -6.59 -4.03
C ILE A 83 1.71 -7.10 -2.74
N GLN A 84 2.81 -6.48 -2.29
CA GLN A 84 3.43 -6.85 -1.02
C GLN A 84 2.54 -6.51 0.18
N GLN A 85 1.82 -5.39 0.16
CA GLN A 85 0.90 -5.03 1.24
C GLN A 85 -0.23 -6.05 1.38
N ILE A 86 -0.85 -6.45 0.26
CA ILE A 86 -1.90 -7.48 0.25
C ILE A 86 -1.31 -8.86 0.61
N GLY A 87 -0.16 -9.22 0.05
CA GLY A 87 0.48 -10.52 0.31
C GLY A 87 0.83 -10.77 1.78
N ARG A 88 0.98 -9.71 2.59
CA ARG A 88 1.25 -9.83 4.03
C ARG A 88 0.04 -10.23 4.85
N THR A 89 -1.18 -10.03 4.35
CA THR A 89 -2.42 -10.44 5.01
C THR A 89 -2.80 -11.86 4.61
N THR A 90 -2.39 -12.32 3.43
CA THR A 90 -2.64 -13.67 2.92
C THR A 90 -1.44 -14.63 3.15
N ARG A 91 -1.10 -14.91 4.42
CA ARG A 91 0.10 -15.71 4.77
C ARG A 91 -0.05 -17.22 4.58
N SER A 92 -1.28 -17.74 4.57
CA SER A 92 -1.58 -19.15 4.29
C SER A 92 -2.16 -19.33 2.89
N ARG A 93 -2.00 -20.53 2.32
CA ARG A 93 -2.55 -20.87 0.99
C ARG A 93 -4.08 -20.69 0.93
N ASP A 94 -4.75 -20.93 2.05
CA ASP A 94 -6.19 -20.83 2.22
C ASP A 94 -6.61 -19.54 2.94
N ALA A 95 -5.73 -18.53 3.00
CA ALA A 95 -6.10 -17.25 3.58
C ALA A 95 -7.16 -16.56 2.72
N GLU A 96 -8.28 -16.22 3.35
CA GLU A 96 -9.31 -15.37 2.79
C GLU A 96 -9.27 -14.03 3.53
N VAL A 97 -9.19 -12.94 2.76
CA VAL A 97 -9.07 -11.59 3.31
C VAL A 97 -9.95 -10.67 2.48
N GLU A 98 -10.81 -9.91 3.14
CA GLU A 98 -11.59 -8.87 2.50
C GLU A 98 -10.70 -7.70 2.10
N PHE A 99 -10.84 -7.24 0.85
CA PHE A 99 -10.11 -6.09 0.34
C PHE A 99 -11.02 -4.88 0.23
N TRP A 100 -10.62 -3.77 0.86
CA TRP A 100 -11.35 -2.51 0.81
C TRP A 100 -10.45 -1.37 0.35
N SER A 101 -10.97 -0.52 -0.53
CA SER A 101 -10.29 0.72 -0.92
C SER A 101 -11.29 1.78 -1.39
N PRO A 102 -11.13 3.04 -0.97
CA PRO A 102 -11.86 4.17 -1.56
C PRO A 102 -11.21 4.68 -2.87
N ASP A 103 -10.10 4.10 -3.31
CA ASP A 103 -9.40 4.44 -4.56
C ASP A 103 -9.68 3.33 -5.58
N GLU A 104 -10.49 3.63 -6.60
CA GLU A 104 -10.84 2.71 -7.68
C GLU A 104 -9.61 2.10 -8.38
N THR A 105 -8.50 2.84 -8.43
CA THR A 105 -7.23 2.34 -8.98
C THR A 105 -6.79 1.07 -8.26
N CYS A 106 -7.00 0.97 -6.96
CA CYS A 106 -6.62 -0.21 -6.18
C CYS A 106 -7.38 -1.45 -6.63
N HIS A 107 -8.70 -1.34 -6.85
CA HIS A 107 -9.54 -2.46 -7.30
C HIS A 107 -9.10 -2.94 -8.69
N GLY A 108 -8.97 -2.02 -9.65
CA GLY A 108 -8.51 -2.40 -11.00
C GLY A 108 -7.08 -2.94 -11.04
N LYS A 109 -6.22 -2.54 -10.09
CA LYS A 109 -4.86 -3.09 -9.96
C LYS A 109 -4.84 -4.44 -9.26
N LEU A 110 -5.73 -4.67 -8.30
CA LEU A 110 -5.92 -5.96 -7.66
C LEU A 110 -6.31 -7.00 -8.70
N GLU A 111 -7.40 -6.76 -9.45
CA GLU A 111 -7.88 -7.66 -10.51
C GLU A 111 -6.81 -7.97 -11.55
N ARG A 112 -5.99 -6.97 -11.92
CA ARG A 112 -4.98 -7.12 -12.97
C ARG A 112 -3.70 -7.80 -12.52
N HIS A 113 -3.28 -7.63 -11.27
CA HIS A 113 -1.93 -7.99 -10.83
C HIS A 113 -1.89 -9.03 -9.70
N TRP A 114 -3.00 -9.24 -9.00
CA TRP A 114 -3.09 -10.29 -8.00
C TRP A 114 -3.11 -11.66 -8.68
N LYS A 115 -2.39 -12.62 -8.08
CA LYS A 115 -2.31 -13.99 -8.59
C LYS A 115 -3.24 -14.96 -7.86
N GLY A 116 -3.82 -14.53 -6.74
CA GLY A 116 -4.86 -15.30 -6.06
C GLY A 116 -6.22 -15.09 -6.70
N ARG A 117 -7.23 -15.78 -6.17
CA ARG A 117 -8.62 -15.61 -6.60
C ARG A 117 -9.18 -14.31 -6.01
N VAL A 118 -9.74 -13.46 -6.87
CA VAL A 118 -10.63 -12.36 -6.48
C VAL A 118 -12.04 -12.84 -6.74
N VAL A 119 -12.92 -12.74 -5.75
CA VAL A 119 -14.31 -13.22 -5.79
C VAL A 119 -15.24 -12.01 -5.72
#